data_AF-A0A3N5RBR4-F1
#
_entry.id   AF-A0A3N5RBR4-F1
#
_cell.length_a   1.000
_cell.length_b   1.000
_cell.length_c   1.000
_cell.angle_alpha   90.00
_cell.angle_beta   90.00
_cell.angle_gamma   90.00
#
_symmetry.space_group_name_H-M   'P 1'
#
loop_
_entity.id
_entity.type
_entity.pdbx_description
1 polymer ?
#
loop_
_entity_poly.entity_id
_entity_poly.type
_entity_poly.pdbx_seq_one_letter_code
_entity_poly.pdbx_strand_id
1 'polypeptide(L)'
;MASSNTLLTPTIIAKEALMQLTNSMVMGRHVYTAYKNEFVKVGTSVTIRKPNKFRATKAQARTNTNLSEPSTTITMTTQAHVSWAFSSVELTTTIEDYSKRYIAPAAAALANQVDYDLTLLYKDVYNYAGTPGTTPATFKVIGDCQTVLDLECAPQDQRVAVLEPTAHWSLADGLKGTFAQKTASDIMTKGYLGTIGNLHFYMDQNIQRHTTGAFTSGATPLMNGSTATGATTFVTNGWGGSNTVTAGDIFTVAATNQVNTMSGVSTGVLHKWVVRTTTADVSADMTIPVAPTIVFAATGNLAYDNVDALPLTTAALTFVGTASTAYPQNLVFHPNAFALVTVPIEMPSNVWGARETDSDMGLSIRVVKQYDIDADEEIIRLDILYGTKTLYPELCVRLWG
;
A
#
# COMPACT_ATOMS: atom_id res chain seq x y z
N MET A 1 31.31 46.67 -3.41
CA MET A 1 30.12 45.89 -3.82
C MET A 1 30.03 44.70 -2.88
N ALA A 2 29.03 44.66 -2.01
CA ALA A 2 28.82 43.52 -1.12
C ALA A 2 28.46 42.31 -1.99
N SER A 3 29.27 41.26 -1.92
CA SER A 3 28.98 39.97 -2.55
C SER A 3 27.66 39.44 -1.99
N SER A 4 26.62 39.41 -2.81
CA SER A 4 25.35 38.74 -2.51
C SER A 4 25.53 37.23 -2.62
N ASN A 5 26.38 36.66 -1.76
CA ASN A 5 26.45 35.23 -1.60
C ASN A 5 25.18 34.84 -0.85
N THR A 6 24.21 34.24 -1.55
CA THR A 6 23.13 33.49 -0.91
C THR A 6 23.77 32.34 -0.15
N LEU A 7 24.12 32.59 1.11
CA LEU A 7 24.54 31.57 2.05
C LEU A 7 23.43 30.51 2.07
N LEU A 8 23.75 29.29 1.65
CA LEU A 8 22.84 28.14 1.74
C LEU A 8 22.49 27.94 3.21
N THR A 9 21.35 28.49 3.65
CA THR A 9 20.84 28.26 5.00
C THR A 9 20.29 26.83 5.07
N PRO A 10 20.33 26.17 6.25
CA PRO A 10 19.83 24.81 6.36
C PRO A 10 18.34 24.74 6.03
N THR A 11 17.60 25.84 6.24
CA THR A 11 16.21 26.03 5.83
C THR A 11 16.01 25.92 4.32
N ILE A 12 16.86 26.57 3.51
CA ILE A 12 16.76 26.48 2.04
C ILE A 12 17.08 25.06 1.57
N ILE A 13 18.08 24.41 2.18
CA ILE A 13 18.43 23.01 1.90
C ILE A 13 17.27 22.07 2.23
N ALA A 14 16.64 22.25 3.40
CA ALA A 14 15.51 21.42 3.83
C ALA A 14 14.29 21.62 2.92
N LYS A 15 14.00 22.84 2.45
CA LYS A 15 12.91 23.11 1.50
C LYS A 15 13.16 22.49 0.14
N GLU A 16 14.37 22.60 -0.37
CA GLU A 16 14.74 21.99 -1.64
C GLU A 16 14.71 20.46 -1.55
N ALA A 17 15.25 19.89 -0.47
CA ALA A 17 15.20 18.45 -0.23
C ALA A 17 13.76 17.93 -0.15
N LEU A 18 12.86 18.68 0.50
CA LEU A 18 11.44 18.35 0.56
C LEU A 18 10.77 18.41 -0.80
N MET A 19 11.06 19.44 -1.62
CA MET A 19 10.54 19.55 -2.98
C MET A 19 11.02 18.38 -3.87
N GLN A 20 12.28 17.98 -3.76
CA GLN A 20 12.81 16.86 -4.53
C GLN A 20 12.25 15.52 -4.06
N LEU A 21 12.06 15.35 -2.74
CA LEU A 21 11.44 14.16 -2.15
C LEU A 21 9.99 14.01 -2.63
N THR A 22 9.19 15.08 -2.56
CA THR A 22 7.79 15.05 -3.01
C THR A 22 7.66 14.78 -4.51
N ASN A 23 8.57 15.31 -5.32
CA ASN A 23 8.55 15.07 -6.76
C ASN A 23 8.99 13.65 -7.15
N SER A 24 9.88 13.03 -6.38
CA SER A 24 10.42 11.70 -6.68
C SER A 24 9.53 10.56 -6.21
N MET A 25 8.61 10.80 -5.27
CA MET A 25 7.67 9.77 -4.81
C MET A 25 6.57 9.50 -5.84
N VAL A 26 6.30 8.22 -6.10
CA VAL A 26 5.21 7.77 -6.97
C VAL A 26 4.00 7.39 -6.13
N MET A 27 4.10 6.35 -5.30
CA MET A 27 2.98 5.87 -4.48
C MET A 27 2.71 6.80 -3.29
N GLY A 28 3.76 7.34 -2.67
CA GLY A 28 3.67 8.22 -1.49
C GLY A 28 2.83 9.49 -1.68
N ARG A 29 2.65 9.97 -2.92
CA ARG A 29 1.80 11.14 -3.23
C ARG A 29 0.31 10.84 -3.33
N HIS A 30 -0.03 9.57 -3.53
CA HIS A 30 -1.39 9.13 -3.86
C HIS A 30 -2.05 8.33 -2.73
N VAL A 31 -1.40 8.25 -1.57
CA VAL A 31 -1.94 7.63 -0.36
C VAL A 31 -2.47 8.68 0.59
N TYR A 32 -3.34 8.26 1.52
CA TYR A 32 -3.85 9.16 2.54
C TYR A 32 -2.73 9.60 3.48
N THR A 33 -2.45 10.91 3.49
CA THR A 33 -1.50 11.50 4.44
C THR A 33 -2.28 12.16 5.56
N ALA A 34 -2.06 11.68 6.78
CA ALA A 34 -2.70 12.25 7.97
C ALA A 34 -1.72 13.23 8.63
N TYR A 35 -1.86 14.51 8.34
CA TYR A 35 -1.20 15.56 9.12
C TYR A 35 -2.12 15.98 10.28
N LYS A 36 -1.78 15.62 11.52
CA LYS A 36 -2.37 16.31 12.69
C LYS A 36 -1.31 17.20 13.32
N ASN A 37 -1.65 18.46 13.51
CA ASN A 37 -0.77 19.51 14.02
C ASN A 37 -0.50 19.40 15.56
N GLU A 38 -0.76 18.25 16.20
CA GLU A 38 -0.67 18.08 17.67
C GLU A 38 0.58 17.29 18.13
N PHE A 39 1.47 16.88 17.22
CA PHE A 39 2.51 15.88 17.51
C PHE A 39 3.86 16.44 17.99
N VAL A 40 3.87 17.30 19.01
CA VAL A 40 5.13 17.64 19.70
C VAL A 40 5.33 16.78 20.97
N LYS A 41 4.33 15.98 21.40
CA LYS A 41 4.45 15.18 22.64
C LYS A 41 3.53 13.97 22.79
N VAL A 42 2.99 13.43 21.71
CA VAL A 42 2.15 12.20 21.76
C VAL A 42 2.98 11.05 21.20
N GLY A 43 2.94 9.89 21.86
CA GLY A 43 3.82 8.75 21.62
C GLY A 43 3.85 8.22 20.18
N THR A 44 4.64 7.16 19.95
CA THR A 44 5.01 6.58 18.64
C THR A 44 3.86 6.01 17.79
N SER A 45 2.60 6.31 18.12
CA SER A 45 1.42 5.77 17.42
C SER A 45 0.31 6.80 17.24
N VAL A 46 -0.30 6.78 16.05
CA VAL A 46 -1.41 7.65 15.66
C VAL A 46 -2.64 6.79 15.42
N THR A 47 -3.70 7.03 16.19
CA THR A 47 -4.99 6.35 16.00
C THR A 47 -5.89 7.14 15.05
N ILE A 48 -6.32 6.49 13.98
CA ILE A 48 -7.28 7.00 13.00
C ILE A 48 -8.62 6.30 13.26
N ARG A 49 -9.69 7.09 13.34
CA ARG A 49 -11.05 6.58 13.49
C ARG A 49 -11.60 6.23 12.11
N LYS A 50 -12.21 5.05 11.98
CA LYS A 50 -12.89 4.64 10.76
C LYS A 50 -14.32 5.20 10.77
N PRO A 51 -14.86 5.72 9.66
CA PRO A 51 -16.28 6.04 9.53
C PRO A 51 -17.19 4.89 9.93
N ASN A 52 -18.28 5.25 10.61
CA ASN A 52 -19.33 4.31 10.98
C ASN A 52 -20.15 3.94 9.74
N LYS A 53 -20.42 2.64 9.56
CA LYS A 53 -21.30 2.14 8.50
C LYS A 53 -22.72 1.97 9.05
N PHE A 54 -23.72 2.34 8.26
CA PHE A 54 -25.14 2.18 8.59
C PHE A 54 -25.85 1.44 7.46
N ARG A 55 -26.90 0.70 7.80
CA ARG A 55 -27.81 0.09 6.82
C ARG A 55 -29.24 0.51 7.08
N ALA A 56 -29.95 0.84 6.01
CA ALA A 56 -31.36 1.19 6.09
C ALA A 56 -32.19 -0.09 6.27
N THR A 57 -33.00 -0.15 7.33
CA THR A 57 -33.99 -1.21 7.53
C THR A 57 -35.34 -0.75 6.99
N LYS A 58 -36.02 -1.62 6.22
CA LYS A 58 -37.37 -1.38 5.72
C LYS A 58 -38.39 -1.99 6.68
N ALA A 59 -38.72 -1.30 7.75
CA ALA A 59 -39.73 -1.72 8.71
C ALA A 59 -40.51 -0.51 9.26
N GLN A 60 -41.81 -0.69 9.53
CA GLN A 60 -42.65 0.34 10.17
C GLN A 60 -42.26 0.56 11.65
N ALA A 61 -41.84 -0.51 12.33
CA ALA A 61 -41.37 -0.45 13.72
C ALA A 61 -39.90 0.01 13.77
N ARG A 62 -39.58 0.93 14.67
CA ARG A 62 -38.21 1.45 14.86
C ARG A 62 -37.30 0.37 15.45
N THR A 63 -36.23 0.05 14.74
CA THR A 63 -35.12 -0.78 15.24
C THR A 63 -33.89 0.10 15.44
N ASN A 64 -33.35 0.15 16.65
CA ASN A 64 -32.12 0.88 16.94
C ASN A 64 -30.90 0.05 16.52
N THR A 65 -29.94 0.67 15.84
CA THR A 65 -28.63 0.06 15.53
C THR A 65 -27.60 0.49 16.58
N ASN A 66 -26.88 -0.46 17.16
CA ASN A 66 -25.78 -0.15 18.08
C ASN A 66 -24.60 0.46 17.32
N LEU A 67 -24.07 1.57 17.83
CA LEU A 67 -22.91 2.23 17.24
C LEU A 67 -21.63 1.60 17.82
N SER A 68 -20.76 1.08 16.96
CA SER A 68 -19.38 0.76 17.30
C SER A 68 -18.46 1.64 16.45
N GLU A 69 -17.50 2.33 17.07
CA GLU A 69 -16.51 3.16 16.38
C GLU A 69 -15.18 2.38 16.22
N PRO A 70 -14.94 1.71 15.08
CA PRO A 70 -13.66 1.04 14.86
C PRO A 70 -12.53 2.06 14.70
N SER A 71 -11.35 1.72 15.20
CA SER A 71 -10.14 2.53 15.03
C SER A 71 -8.98 1.69 14.54
N THR A 72 -7.99 2.32 13.92
CA THR A 72 -6.77 1.68 13.46
C THR A 72 -5.59 2.54 13.87
N THR A 73 -4.57 1.90 14.42
CA THR A 73 -3.36 2.54 14.91
C THR A 73 -2.24 2.38 13.90
N ILE A 74 -1.61 3.50 13.53
CA ILE A 74 -0.39 3.56 12.72
C ILE A 74 0.77 3.80 13.66
N THR A 75 1.77 2.93 13.64
CA THR A 75 2.99 3.10 14.44
C THR A 75 4.10 3.68 13.58
N MET A 76 4.87 4.60 14.16
CA MET A 76 5.95 5.30 13.47
C MET A 76 7.28 4.71 13.93
N THR A 77 7.73 3.69 13.21
CA THR A 77 8.91 2.90 13.60
C THR A 77 10.11 3.12 12.69
N THR A 78 9.90 3.62 11.46
CA THR A 78 10.95 3.63 10.44
C THR A 78 11.59 5.01 10.35
N GLN A 79 12.85 5.10 10.79
CA GLN A 79 13.72 6.26 10.53
C GLN A 79 14.66 5.91 9.38
N ALA A 80 14.43 6.53 8.22
CA ALA A 80 15.35 6.44 7.09
C ALA A 80 16.25 7.68 7.05
N HIS A 81 17.51 7.48 6.68
CA HIS A 81 18.47 8.57 6.57
C HIS A 81 19.46 8.35 5.44
N VAL A 82 19.97 9.46 4.90
CA VAL A 82 21.11 9.47 4.00
C VAL A 82 22.13 10.44 4.58
N SER A 83 23.36 9.98 4.77
CA SER A 83 24.46 10.78 5.29
C SER A 83 25.67 10.71 4.37
N TRP A 84 26.37 11.82 4.26
CA TRP A 84 27.63 11.93 3.53
C TRP A 84 28.55 12.90 4.26
N ALA A 85 29.85 12.81 3.97
CA ALA A 85 30.88 13.64 4.56
C ALA A 85 31.74 14.26 3.46
N PHE A 86 32.29 15.44 3.73
CA PHE A 86 33.31 16.06 2.91
C PHE A 86 34.50 16.43 3.78
N SER A 87 35.71 16.19 3.28
CA SER A 87 36.90 16.73 3.91
C SER A 87 36.95 18.25 3.77
N SER A 88 37.59 18.91 4.73
CA SER A 88 37.80 20.37 4.69
C SER A 88 38.49 20.83 3.39
N VAL A 89 39.38 20.01 2.82
CA VAL A 89 40.09 20.32 1.56
C VAL A 89 39.17 20.23 0.34
N GLU A 90 38.30 19.22 0.26
CA GLU A 90 37.35 19.07 -0.85
C GLU A 90 36.29 20.16 -0.85
N LEU A 91 35.84 20.59 0.33
CA LEU A 91 34.93 21.71 0.48
C LEU A 91 35.53 23.00 -0.08
N THR A 92 36.83 23.23 0.05
CA THR A 92 37.44 24.46 -0.52
C THR A 92 37.47 24.47 -2.05
N THR A 93 37.37 23.31 -2.71
CA THR A 93 37.63 23.17 -4.15
C THR A 93 36.38 22.86 -4.99
N THR A 94 35.23 22.50 -4.39
CA THR A 94 34.08 21.93 -5.12
C THR A 94 32.69 22.54 -4.80
N ILE A 95 32.61 23.77 -4.31
CA ILE A 95 31.35 24.39 -3.79
C ILE A 95 30.25 24.64 -4.85
N GLU A 96 30.50 24.41 -6.15
CA GLU A 96 29.49 24.67 -7.19
C GLU A 96 28.46 23.51 -7.32
N ASP A 97 27.17 23.84 -7.31
CA ASP A 97 26.01 22.94 -7.48
C ASP A 97 25.75 21.87 -6.40
N TYR A 98 26.04 22.17 -5.14
CA TYR A 98 25.77 21.30 -3.98
C TYR A 98 24.35 20.69 -3.94
N SER A 99 23.33 21.52 -4.24
CA SER A 99 21.93 21.10 -4.19
C SER A 99 21.56 20.05 -5.25
N LYS A 100 21.90 20.32 -6.52
CA LYS A 100 21.56 19.39 -7.61
C LYS A 100 22.37 18.11 -7.54
N ARG A 101 23.63 18.19 -7.08
CA ARG A 101 24.55 17.06 -7.10
C ARG A 101 24.42 16.11 -5.91
N TYR A 102 24.06 16.61 -4.73
CA TYR A 102 24.03 15.79 -3.51
C TYR A 102 22.65 15.76 -2.84
N ILE A 103 21.97 16.90 -2.73
CA ILE A 103 20.67 16.96 -2.05
C ILE A 103 19.58 16.26 -2.87
N ALA A 104 19.50 16.52 -4.17
CA ALA A 104 18.51 15.90 -5.05
C ALA A 104 18.60 14.35 -5.08
N PRO A 105 19.77 13.72 -5.32
CA PRO A 105 19.86 12.26 -5.30
C PRO A 105 19.65 11.67 -3.90
N ALA A 106 20.07 12.35 -2.83
CA ALA A 106 19.81 11.90 -1.46
C ALA A 106 18.30 11.91 -1.13
N ALA A 107 17.58 12.96 -1.53
CA ALA A 107 16.14 13.06 -1.38
C ALA A 107 15.39 12.01 -2.22
N ALA A 108 15.86 11.73 -3.44
CA ALA A 108 15.30 10.69 -4.31
C ALA A 108 15.50 9.28 -3.73
N ALA A 109 16.65 8.99 -3.09
CA ALA A 109 16.89 7.72 -2.43
C ALA A 109 15.95 7.51 -1.22
N LEU A 110 15.71 8.57 -0.43
CA LEU A 110 14.74 8.53 0.67
C LEU A 110 13.30 8.32 0.15
N ALA A 111 12.93 9.01 -0.93
CA ALA A 111 11.63 8.83 -1.59
C ALA A 111 11.44 7.38 -2.06
N ASN A 112 12.47 6.80 -2.69
CA ASN A 112 12.42 5.41 -3.17
C ASN A 112 12.19 4.42 -2.01
N GLN A 113 12.85 4.61 -0.86
CA GLN A 113 12.65 3.75 0.32
C GLN A 113 11.21 3.83 0.86
N VAL A 114 10.62 5.03 0.87
CA VAL A 114 9.21 5.22 1.29
C VAL A 114 8.26 4.50 0.35
N ASP A 115 8.47 4.60 -0.97
CA ASP A 115 7.67 3.89 -1.97
C ASP A 115 7.84 2.36 -1.88
N TYR A 116 9.07 1.88 -1.64
CA TYR A 116 9.33 0.46 -1.40
C TYR A 116 8.54 -0.08 -0.20
N ASP A 117 8.52 0.66 0.92
CA ASP A 117 7.77 0.25 2.11
C ASP A 117 6.25 0.32 1.91
N LEU A 118 5.75 1.25 1.08
CA LEU A 118 4.34 1.34 0.72
C LEU A 118 3.92 0.19 -0.20
N THR A 119 4.73 -0.13 -1.21
CA THR A 119 4.42 -1.25 -2.12
C THR A 119 4.40 -2.59 -1.40
N LEU A 120 5.21 -2.78 -0.34
CA LEU A 120 5.22 -3.98 0.50
C LEU A 120 3.86 -4.27 1.19
N LEU A 121 3.01 -3.25 1.37
CA LEU A 121 1.65 -3.39 1.93
C LEU A 121 0.70 -4.21 1.05
N TYR A 122 1.10 -4.57 -0.18
CA TYR A 122 0.32 -5.46 -1.05
C TYR A 122 -0.10 -6.76 -0.35
N LYS A 123 0.70 -7.26 0.61
CA LYS A 123 0.43 -8.51 1.35
C LYS A 123 -0.84 -8.46 2.21
N ASP A 124 -1.31 -7.27 2.58
CA ASP A 124 -2.56 -7.10 3.33
C ASP A 124 -3.80 -7.08 2.41
N VAL A 125 -3.60 -6.94 1.10
CA VAL A 125 -4.68 -6.80 0.12
C VAL A 125 -5.13 -8.18 -0.36
N TYR A 126 -6.41 -8.48 -0.14
CA TYR A 126 -7.04 -9.76 -0.47
C TYR A 126 -7.73 -9.74 -1.85
N ASN A 127 -8.09 -8.56 -2.35
CA ASN A 127 -8.72 -8.42 -3.65
C ASN A 127 -7.69 -8.54 -4.76
N TYR A 128 -8.04 -9.28 -5.81
CA TYR A 128 -7.21 -9.43 -7.00
C TYR A 128 -8.01 -9.43 -8.30
N ALA A 129 -7.31 -9.11 -9.38
CA ALA A 129 -7.76 -9.25 -10.76
C ALA A 129 -6.58 -9.68 -11.66
N GLY A 130 -6.89 -10.18 -12.86
CA GLY A 130 -5.91 -10.74 -13.79
C GLY A 130 -5.64 -12.23 -13.55
N THR A 131 -4.80 -12.81 -14.40
CA THR A 131 -4.41 -14.22 -14.34
C THR A 131 -2.92 -14.31 -13.96
N PRO A 132 -2.57 -15.05 -12.90
CA PRO A 132 -1.17 -15.24 -12.51
C PRO A 132 -0.29 -15.70 -13.68
N GLY A 133 0.80 -14.98 -13.95
CA GLY A 133 1.75 -15.32 -15.00
C GLY A 133 1.36 -14.84 -16.40
N THR A 134 0.24 -14.10 -16.52
CA THR A 134 -0.15 -13.41 -17.74
C THR A 134 -0.04 -11.91 -17.53
N THR A 135 0.94 -11.28 -18.18
CA THR A 135 1.15 -9.83 -18.06
C THR A 135 -0.06 -9.05 -18.60
N PRO A 136 -0.57 -8.04 -17.87
CA PRO A 136 -1.73 -7.27 -18.30
C PRO A 136 -1.41 -6.50 -19.57
N ALA A 137 -2.14 -6.79 -20.65
CA ALA A 137 -1.92 -6.16 -21.96
C ALA A 137 -3.20 -5.56 -22.57
N THR A 138 -4.35 -5.62 -21.88
CA THR A 138 -5.63 -5.18 -22.44
C THR A 138 -6.43 -4.33 -21.46
N PHE A 139 -7.28 -3.45 -22.01
CA PHE A 139 -8.21 -2.64 -21.22
C PHE A 139 -9.20 -3.47 -20.39
N LYS A 140 -9.52 -4.70 -20.83
CA LYS A 140 -10.42 -5.60 -20.10
C LYS A 140 -9.91 -5.90 -18.69
N VAL A 141 -8.61 -6.10 -18.52
CA VAL A 141 -8.00 -6.41 -17.23
C VAL A 141 -8.13 -5.22 -16.26
N ILE A 142 -8.05 -4.00 -16.78
CA ILE A 142 -8.30 -2.77 -16.01
C ILE A 142 -9.78 -2.66 -15.63
N GLY A 143 -10.68 -2.99 -16.56
CA GLY A 143 -12.12 -3.10 -16.27
C GLY A 143 -12.40 -4.10 -15.16
N ASP A 144 -11.70 -5.24 -15.13
CA ASP A 144 -11.85 -6.24 -14.08
C ASP A 144 -11.42 -5.71 -12.71
N CYS A 145 -10.32 -4.96 -12.63
CA CYS A 145 -9.95 -4.26 -11.38
C CYS A 145 -11.06 -3.31 -10.90
N GLN A 146 -11.68 -2.56 -11.82
CA GLN A 146 -12.77 -1.65 -11.46
C GLN A 146 -14.03 -2.39 -11.02
N THR A 147 -14.38 -3.50 -11.66
CA THR A 147 -15.54 -4.29 -11.22
C THR A 147 -15.36 -4.79 -9.80
N VAL A 148 -14.16 -5.22 -9.41
CA VAL A 148 -13.88 -5.64 -8.02
C VAL A 148 -14.03 -4.46 -7.05
N LEU A 149 -13.49 -3.29 -7.39
CA LEU A 149 -13.64 -2.07 -6.57
C LEU A 149 -15.11 -1.61 -6.47
N ASP A 150 -15.87 -1.72 -7.55
CA ASP A 150 -17.29 -1.35 -7.59
C ASP A 150 -18.15 -2.32 -6.76
N LEU A 151 -17.83 -3.62 -6.78
CA LEU A 151 -18.49 -4.62 -5.92
C LEU A 151 -18.27 -4.35 -4.43
N GLU A 152 -17.10 -3.82 -4.06
CA GLU A 152 -16.78 -3.38 -2.69
C GLU A 152 -17.38 -2.01 -2.32
N CYS A 153 -18.04 -1.35 -3.28
CA CYS A 153 -18.56 0.01 -3.16
C CYS A 153 -17.47 1.07 -2.87
N ALA A 154 -16.26 0.86 -3.40
CA ALA A 154 -15.23 1.87 -3.37
C ALA A 154 -15.67 3.10 -4.16
N PRO A 155 -15.39 4.34 -3.69
CA PRO A 155 -15.63 5.54 -4.49
C PRO A 155 -14.97 5.43 -5.87
N GLN A 156 -15.68 5.87 -6.91
CA GLN A 156 -15.16 5.86 -8.28
C GLN A 156 -14.18 6.99 -8.57
N ASP A 157 -14.16 8.01 -7.73
CA ASP A 157 -13.26 9.15 -7.86
C ASP A 157 -11.84 8.81 -7.37
N GLN A 158 -10.86 9.51 -7.93
CA GLN A 158 -9.44 9.48 -7.53
C GLN A 158 -8.78 8.09 -7.47
N ARG A 159 -9.28 7.08 -8.19
CA ARG A 159 -8.62 5.77 -8.21
C ARG A 159 -7.28 5.87 -8.95
N VAL A 160 -6.26 5.20 -8.42
CA VAL A 160 -4.89 5.22 -8.92
C VAL A 160 -4.43 3.81 -9.21
N ALA A 161 -3.71 3.62 -10.31
CA ALA A 161 -3.05 2.38 -10.69
C ALA A 161 -1.54 2.60 -10.71
N VAL A 162 -0.81 1.87 -9.87
CA VAL A 162 0.65 1.85 -9.83
C VAL A 162 1.13 0.52 -10.39
N LEU A 163 1.88 0.59 -11.48
CA LEU A 163 2.27 -0.57 -12.30
C LEU A 163 3.79 -0.72 -12.39
N GLU A 164 4.25 -1.95 -12.49
CA GLU A 164 5.60 -2.30 -12.91
C GLU A 164 5.84 -1.82 -14.36
N PRO A 165 7.08 -1.43 -14.72
CA PRO A 165 7.47 -1.13 -16.10
C PRO A 165 6.93 -2.10 -17.17
N THR A 166 7.05 -3.42 -16.95
CA THR A 166 6.61 -4.42 -17.95
C THR A 166 5.10 -4.35 -18.22
N ALA A 167 4.30 -4.20 -17.17
CA ALA A 167 2.85 -4.06 -17.27
C ALA A 167 2.45 -2.70 -17.86
N HIS A 168 3.14 -1.62 -17.49
CA HIS A 168 2.89 -0.28 -18.01
C HIS A 168 3.09 -0.22 -19.53
N TRP A 169 4.22 -0.71 -20.04
CA TRP A 169 4.50 -0.69 -21.47
C TRP A 169 3.62 -1.66 -22.27
N SER A 170 3.27 -2.81 -21.70
CA SER A 170 2.35 -3.77 -22.33
C SER A 170 0.92 -3.21 -22.45
N LEU A 171 0.44 -2.49 -21.43
CA LEU A 171 -0.83 -1.78 -21.51
C LEU A 171 -0.79 -0.63 -22.50
N ALA A 172 0.31 0.14 -22.56
CA ALA A 172 0.48 1.19 -23.56
C ALA A 172 0.40 0.64 -24.99
N ASP A 173 1.00 -0.52 -25.24
CA ASP A 173 0.91 -1.20 -26.53
C ASP A 173 -0.52 -1.66 -26.85
N GLY A 174 -1.21 -2.28 -25.89
CA GLY A 174 -2.59 -2.73 -26.07
C GLY A 174 -3.60 -1.59 -26.26
N LEU A 175 -3.34 -0.43 -25.67
CA LEU A 175 -4.22 0.74 -25.74
C LEU A 175 -4.03 1.60 -27.00
N LYS A 176 -2.90 1.44 -27.71
CA LYS A 176 -2.58 2.18 -28.94
C LYS A 176 -3.64 2.03 -30.03
N GLY A 177 -4.36 0.90 -30.05
CA GLY A 177 -5.41 0.61 -31.03
C GLY A 177 -6.76 1.29 -30.75
N THR A 178 -6.88 2.03 -29.63
CA THR A 178 -8.13 2.69 -29.26
C THR A 178 -8.32 3.97 -30.09
N PHE A 179 -9.42 4.05 -30.84
CA PHE A 179 -9.72 5.08 -31.85
C PHE A 179 -9.98 6.52 -31.31
N ALA A 180 -9.40 6.90 -30.17
CA ALA A 180 -9.43 8.27 -29.66
C ALA A 180 -8.15 9.02 -30.10
N GLN A 181 -8.23 9.76 -31.20
CA GLN A 181 -7.08 10.35 -31.91
C GLN A 181 -6.21 11.28 -31.02
N LYS A 182 -6.81 11.97 -30.04
CA LYS A 182 -6.08 12.85 -29.11
C LYS A 182 -5.30 12.07 -28.04
N THR A 183 -5.91 11.03 -27.46
CA THR A 183 -5.30 10.19 -26.42
C THR A 183 -4.23 9.26 -27.02
N ALA A 184 -4.45 8.75 -28.23
CA ALA A 184 -3.46 7.95 -28.94
C ALA A 184 -2.17 8.74 -29.23
N SER A 185 -2.26 10.05 -29.53
CA SER A 185 -1.09 10.89 -29.77
C SER A 185 -0.19 11.01 -28.54
N ASP A 186 -0.75 11.21 -27.35
CA ASP A 186 0.05 11.33 -26.11
C ASP A 186 0.59 9.97 -25.64
N ILE A 187 -0.18 8.89 -25.80
CA ILE A 187 0.29 7.52 -25.53
C ILE A 187 1.48 7.18 -26.45
N MET A 188 1.36 7.44 -27.75
CA MET A 188 2.41 7.11 -28.73
C MET A 188 3.64 8.01 -28.62
N THR A 189 3.49 9.30 -28.26
CA THR A 189 4.61 10.25 -28.23
C THR A 189 5.34 10.28 -26.89
N LYS A 190 4.63 10.09 -25.78
CA LYS A 190 5.18 10.22 -24.42
C LYS A 190 5.17 8.91 -23.62
N GLY A 191 4.55 7.84 -24.11
CA GLY A 191 4.35 6.60 -23.35
C GLY A 191 3.49 6.79 -22.09
N TYR A 192 2.82 7.94 -21.96
CA TYR A 192 2.03 8.29 -20.80
C TYR A 192 0.63 7.71 -20.97
N LEU A 193 0.32 6.74 -20.13
CA LEU A 193 -1.04 6.27 -19.92
C LEU A 193 -1.75 7.37 -19.12
N GLY A 194 -2.50 8.23 -19.80
CA GLY A 194 -3.30 9.27 -19.15
C GLY A 194 -4.38 8.70 -18.25
N THR A 195 -5.39 9.50 -17.89
CA THR A 195 -6.55 8.98 -17.18
C THR A 195 -7.41 8.12 -18.09
N ILE A 196 -7.54 6.82 -17.78
CA ILE A 196 -8.37 5.90 -18.56
C ILE A 196 -9.33 5.19 -17.60
N GLY A 197 -10.63 5.34 -17.84
CA GLY A 197 -11.68 4.75 -17.00
C GLY A 197 -11.67 5.27 -15.56
N ASN A 198 -11.39 6.55 -15.31
CA ASN A 198 -11.24 7.11 -13.95
C ASN A 198 -10.05 6.55 -13.15
N LEU A 199 -9.09 5.89 -13.80
CA LEU A 199 -7.81 5.51 -13.18
C LEU A 199 -6.69 6.41 -13.66
N HIS A 200 -5.92 6.95 -12.71
CA HIS A 200 -4.65 7.60 -12.97
C HIS A 200 -3.53 6.54 -12.97
N PHE A 201 -2.81 6.41 -14.07
CA PHE A 201 -1.72 5.43 -14.18
C PHE A 201 -0.38 6.06 -13.84
N TYR A 202 0.37 5.36 -12.99
CA TYR A 202 1.75 5.65 -12.66
C TYR A 202 2.59 4.39 -12.75
N MET A 203 3.87 4.58 -13.05
CA MET A 203 4.84 3.51 -13.11
C MET A 203 5.75 3.59 -11.90
N ASP A 204 5.94 2.46 -11.23
CA ASP A 204 6.90 2.33 -10.13
C ASP A 204 7.74 1.06 -10.32
N GLN A 205 9.06 1.20 -10.21
CA GLN A 205 10.02 0.11 -10.32
C GLN A 205 10.10 -0.71 -9.02
N ASN A 206 9.59 -0.17 -7.91
CA ASN A 206 9.59 -0.81 -6.60
C ASN A 206 8.44 -1.81 -6.41
N ILE A 207 7.57 -2.01 -7.41
CA ILE A 207 6.50 -2.99 -7.35
C ILE A 207 7.06 -4.38 -7.04
N GLN A 208 6.56 -4.97 -5.96
CA GLN A 208 7.06 -6.23 -5.43
C GLN A 208 6.55 -7.44 -6.21
N ARG A 209 7.34 -8.51 -6.19
CA ARG A 209 6.94 -9.82 -6.69
C ARG A 209 6.56 -10.71 -5.51
N HIS A 210 5.36 -11.27 -5.56
CA HIS A 210 4.88 -12.22 -4.58
C HIS A 210 5.24 -13.64 -4.98
N THR A 211 6.04 -14.32 -4.17
CA THR A 211 6.34 -15.75 -4.32
C THR A 211 5.30 -16.54 -3.54
N THR A 212 4.47 -17.29 -4.25
CA THR A 212 3.43 -18.11 -3.62
C THR A 212 4.02 -19.24 -2.78
N GLY A 213 3.24 -19.72 -1.82
CA GLY A 213 3.55 -20.90 -1.03
C GLY A 213 3.85 -22.16 -1.84
N ALA A 214 4.52 -23.12 -1.18
CA ALA A 214 4.78 -24.44 -1.72
C ALA A 214 3.54 -25.31 -1.48
N PHE A 215 2.61 -25.33 -2.44
CA PHE A 215 1.49 -26.26 -2.47
C PHE A 215 1.83 -27.37 -3.47
N THR A 216 2.01 -28.60 -3.01
CA THR A 216 2.18 -29.74 -3.92
C THR A 216 1.01 -29.79 -4.90
N SER A 217 1.28 -30.13 -6.17
CA SER A 217 0.31 -30.05 -7.28
C SER A 217 -0.92 -30.97 -7.18
N GLY A 218 -1.14 -31.59 -6.01
CA GLY A 218 -2.30 -32.42 -5.69
C GLY A 218 -2.88 -32.17 -4.30
N ALA A 219 -2.44 -31.14 -3.57
CA ALA A 219 -3.07 -30.76 -2.31
C ALA A 219 -4.49 -30.25 -2.57
N THR A 220 -5.48 -30.83 -1.90
CA THR A 220 -6.89 -30.40 -1.95
C THR A 220 -7.29 -29.88 -0.58
N PRO A 221 -6.87 -28.67 -0.20
CA PRO A 221 -7.11 -28.16 1.14
C PRO A 221 -8.60 -27.97 1.38
N LEU A 222 -9.10 -28.49 2.50
CA LEU A 222 -10.49 -28.33 2.92
C LEU A 222 -10.55 -27.66 4.29
N MET A 223 -11.64 -26.93 4.53
CA MET A 223 -11.97 -26.43 5.86
C MET A 223 -12.16 -27.59 6.83
N ASN A 224 -11.52 -27.50 7.99
CA ASN A 224 -11.67 -28.48 9.06
C ASN A 224 -12.23 -27.80 10.31
N GLY A 225 -13.48 -28.14 10.66
CA GLY A 225 -14.20 -27.56 11.78
C GLY A 225 -15.08 -26.36 11.43
N SER A 226 -15.95 -26.00 12.37
CA SER A 226 -16.90 -24.90 12.21
C SER A 226 -16.23 -23.55 12.46
N THR A 227 -16.39 -22.60 11.55
CA THR A 227 -15.98 -21.21 11.75
C THR A 227 -17.12 -20.35 12.28
N ALA A 228 -16.81 -19.38 13.14
CA ALA A 228 -17.77 -18.41 13.68
C ALA A 228 -17.43 -16.99 13.20
N THR A 229 -18.41 -16.07 13.30
CA THR A 229 -18.15 -14.63 13.10
C THR A 229 -17.04 -14.16 14.05
N GLY A 230 -16.12 -13.35 13.54
CA GLY A 230 -14.93 -12.88 14.25
C GLY A 230 -13.72 -13.81 14.19
N ALA A 231 -13.79 -14.94 13.47
CA ALA A 231 -12.62 -15.81 13.31
C ALA A 231 -11.47 -15.09 12.56
N THR A 232 -10.27 -15.16 13.14
CA THR A 232 -9.00 -14.64 12.60
C THR A 232 -8.10 -15.75 12.05
N THR A 233 -8.51 -17.00 12.23
CA THR A 233 -7.79 -18.20 11.78
C THR A 233 -8.77 -19.21 11.19
N PHE A 234 -8.32 -19.92 10.16
CA PHE A 234 -9.02 -21.07 9.59
C PHE A 234 -8.21 -22.34 9.84
N VAL A 235 -8.85 -23.34 10.41
CA VAL A 235 -8.28 -24.68 10.55
C VAL A 235 -8.59 -25.45 9.26
N THR A 236 -7.57 -26.05 8.67
CA THR A 236 -7.65 -26.67 7.34
C THR A 236 -6.92 -28.01 7.33
N ASN A 237 -7.38 -28.94 6.52
CA ASN A 237 -6.76 -30.25 6.33
C ASN A 237 -6.58 -30.56 4.83
N GLY A 238 -6.09 -31.76 4.50
CA GLY A 238 -5.98 -32.20 3.10
C GLY A 238 -4.74 -31.65 2.37
N TRP A 239 -3.73 -31.19 3.11
CA TRP A 239 -2.50 -30.63 2.54
C TRP A 239 -1.56 -31.71 1.99
N GLY A 240 -1.46 -32.88 2.63
CA GLY A 240 -0.64 -34.00 2.13
C GLY A 240 0.83 -33.96 2.57
N GLY A 241 1.16 -33.17 3.61
CA GLY A 241 2.50 -33.11 4.22
C GLY A 241 3.45 -32.15 3.49
N SER A 242 4.18 -31.31 4.23
CA SER A 242 5.22 -30.39 3.73
C SER A 242 4.74 -29.21 2.85
N ASN A 243 3.45 -28.88 2.87
CA ASN A 243 2.95 -27.71 2.16
C ASN A 243 3.14 -26.45 3.01
N THR A 244 3.41 -25.33 2.37
CA THR A 244 3.57 -24.04 3.04
C THR A 244 2.71 -22.99 2.36
N VAL A 245 1.94 -22.26 3.14
CA VAL A 245 1.21 -21.04 2.73
C VAL A 245 2.04 -19.85 3.16
N THR A 246 2.30 -18.91 2.26
CA THR A 246 3.11 -17.70 2.54
C THR A 246 2.22 -16.50 2.85
N ALA A 247 2.74 -15.56 3.64
CA ALA A 247 2.06 -14.30 3.90
C ALA A 247 1.82 -13.52 2.59
N GLY A 248 0.57 -13.17 2.30
CA GLY A 248 0.16 -12.55 1.04
C GLY A 248 -0.44 -13.52 0.02
N ASP A 249 -0.47 -14.84 0.29
CA ASP A 249 -1.22 -15.78 -0.56
C ASP A 249 -2.71 -15.51 -0.49
N ILE A 250 -3.37 -15.50 -1.64
CA ILE A 250 -4.81 -15.27 -1.75
C ILE A 250 -5.51 -16.60 -2.02
N PHE A 251 -6.64 -16.81 -1.36
CA PHE A 251 -7.49 -17.97 -1.60
C PHE A 251 -8.98 -17.63 -1.46
N THR A 252 -9.81 -18.49 -2.03
CA THR A 252 -11.27 -18.47 -1.86
C THR A 252 -11.71 -19.75 -1.17
N VAL A 253 -12.84 -19.70 -0.49
CA VAL A 253 -13.50 -20.83 0.16
C VAL A 253 -14.82 -21.09 -0.53
N ALA A 254 -15.10 -22.34 -0.90
CA ALA A 254 -16.32 -22.71 -1.59
C ALA A 254 -17.59 -22.35 -0.77
N ALA A 255 -18.65 -21.96 -1.48
CA ALA A 255 -19.96 -21.61 -0.92
C ALA A 255 -19.97 -20.43 0.07
N THR A 256 -18.95 -19.57 0.04
CA THR A 256 -18.91 -18.32 0.81
C THR A 256 -18.71 -17.15 -0.14
N ASN A 257 -19.78 -16.41 -0.43
CA ASN A 257 -19.74 -15.28 -1.33
C ASN A 257 -19.58 -13.96 -0.57
N GLN A 258 -18.99 -12.98 -1.26
CA GLN A 258 -18.91 -11.62 -0.77
C GLN A 258 -20.29 -10.96 -0.81
N VAL A 259 -20.61 -10.19 0.22
CA VAL A 259 -21.80 -9.33 0.22
C VAL A 259 -21.44 -7.90 -0.15
N ASN A 260 -22.37 -7.22 -0.79
CA ASN A 260 -22.26 -5.79 -1.02
C ASN A 260 -22.29 -5.05 0.34
N THR A 261 -21.27 -4.24 0.61
CA THR A 261 -21.07 -3.61 1.93
C THR A 261 -22.22 -2.69 2.35
N MET A 262 -22.93 -2.09 1.39
CA MET A 262 -24.03 -1.15 1.64
C MET A 262 -25.40 -1.84 1.73
N SER A 263 -25.68 -2.82 0.87
CA SER A 263 -27.00 -3.47 0.80
C SER A 263 -27.09 -4.78 1.57
N GLY A 264 -25.98 -5.49 1.75
CA GLY A 264 -25.94 -6.81 2.38
C GLY A 264 -26.35 -7.98 1.51
N VAL A 265 -26.61 -7.72 0.23
CA VAL A 265 -26.99 -8.77 -0.71
C VAL A 265 -25.72 -9.44 -1.24
N SER A 266 -25.78 -10.76 -1.41
CA SER A 266 -24.70 -11.53 -2.03
C SER A 266 -24.41 -11.00 -3.43
N THR A 267 -23.12 -10.80 -3.74
CA THR A 267 -22.65 -10.38 -5.07
C THR A 267 -22.60 -11.53 -6.06
N GLY A 268 -22.75 -12.78 -5.59
CA GLY A 268 -22.58 -13.99 -6.39
C GLY A 268 -21.12 -14.34 -6.70
N VAL A 269 -20.15 -13.58 -6.16
CA VAL A 269 -18.71 -13.82 -6.29
C VAL A 269 -18.18 -14.36 -4.97
N LEU A 270 -17.34 -15.40 -5.02
CA LEU A 270 -16.69 -15.94 -3.83
C LEU A 270 -15.86 -14.87 -3.12
N HIS A 271 -15.98 -14.81 -1.79
CA HIS A 271 -15.15 -13.92 -0.99
C HIS A 271 -13.69 -14.37 -1.07
N LYS A 272 -12.78 -13.40 -1.04
CA LYS A 272 -11.34 -13.62 -1.16
C LYS A 272 -10.70 -13.35 0.19
N TRP A 273 -9.77 -14.20 0.61
CA TRP A 273 -8.98 -14.02 1.82
C TRP A 273 -7.50 -13.97 1.48
N VAL A 274 -6.74 -13.30 2.33
CA VAL A 274 -5.28 -13.28 2.30
C VAL A 274 -4.71 -13.91 3.57
N VAL A 275 -3.61 -14.64 3.40
CA VAL A 275 -2.85 -15.25 4.49
C VAL A 275 -2.00 -14.18 5.18
N ARG A 276 -2.16 -14.00 6.48
CA ARG A 276 -1.43 -12.95 7.22
C ARG A 276 0.00 -13.33 7.58
N THR A 277 0.23 -14.61 7.88
CA THR A 277 1.53 -15.10 8.34
C THR A 277 1.82 -16.43 7.68
N THR A 278 3.07 -16.62 7.23
CA THR A 278 3.53 -17.88 6.65
C THR A 278 3.30 -19.03 7.62
N THR A 279 2.63 -20.08 7.15
CA THR A 279 2.28 -21.26 7.93
C THR A 279 2.63 -22.51 7.13
N ALA A 280 3.21 -23.51 7.77
CA ALA A 280 3.55 -24.78 7.14
C ALA A 280 2.77 -25.93 7.77
N ASP A 281 2.39 -26.89 6.93
CA ASP A 281 1.83 -28.16 7.35
C ASP A 281 2.95 -29.08 7.87
N VAL A 282 2.80 -29.51 9.12
CA VAL A 282 3.69 -30.43 9.82
C VAL A 282 3.09 -31.84 9.95
N SER A 283 2.30 -32.27 8.96
CA SER A 283 1.60 -33.57 8.89
C SER A 283 0.34 -33.66 9.77
N ALA A 284 -0.36 -32.53 9.92
CA ALA A 284 -1.59 -32.43 10.71
C ALA A 284 -2.53 -31.35 10.13
N ASP A 285 -3.52 -30.94 10.90
CA ASP A 285 -4.32 -29.76 10.55
C ASP A 285 -3.45 -28.50 10.55
N MET A 286 -3.57 -27.70 9.50
CA MET A 286 -2.91 -26.41 9.40
C MET A 286 -3.86 -25.29 9.80
N THR A 287 -3.45 -24.48 10.77
CA THR A 287 -4.20 -23.30 11.21
C THR A 287 -3.65 -22.06 10.52
N ILE A 288 -4.37 -21.56 9.51
CA ILE A 288 -3.96 -20.44 8.68
C ILE A 288 -4.50 -19.14 9.29
N PRO A 289 -3.64 -18.14 9.59
CA PRO A 289 -4.09 -16.80 9.95
C PRO A 289 -4.63 -16.05 8.72
N VAL A 290 -5.83 -15.51 8.79
CA VAL A 290 -6.55 -14.95 7.63
C VAL A 290 -6.95 -13.48 7.83
N ALA A 291 -7.03 -12.74 6.74
CA ALA A 291 -7.66 -11.43 6.64
C ALA A 291 -8.50 -11.34 5.34
N PRO A 292 -9.61 -10.58 5.32
CA PRO A 292 -10.25 -9.92 6.46
C PRO A 292 -10.87 -10.95 7.43
N THR A 293 -11.18 -10.52 8.65
CA THR A 293 -11.92 -11.36 9.61
C THR A 293 -13.30 -11.65 9.06
N ILE A 294 -13.79 -12.87 9.23
CA ILE A 294 -15.14 -13.22 8.81
C ILE A 294 -16.17 -12.48 9.66
N VAL A 295 -17.12 -11.80 9.03
CA VAL A 295 -18.24 -11.12 9.69
C VAL A 295 -19.52 -11.55 8.99
N PHE A 296 -20.32 -12.32 9.71
CA PHE A 296 -21.62 -12.80 9.27
C PHE A 296 -22.64 -12.57 10.39
N ALA A 297 -23.56 -11.64 10.19
CA ALA A 297 -24.71 -11.44 11.06
C ALA A 297 -25.94 -12.15 10.47
N ALA A 298 -26.26 -13.34 10.99
CA ALA A 298 -27.51 -14.03 10.66
C ALA A 298 -28.75 -13.17 11.00
N THR A 299 -28.68 -12.39 12.09
CA THR A 299 -29.75 -11.47 12.51
C THR A 299 -29.16 -10.37 13.41
N GLY A 300 -29.01 -9.13 12.92
CA GLY A 300 -28.97 -7.94 13.80
C GLY A 300 -27.79 -6.97 13.75
N ASN A 301 -26.65 -7.30 13.10
CA ASN A 301 -25.60 -6.30 12.81
C ASN A 301 -25.14 -6.35 11.36
N LEU A 302 -26.11 -6.17 10.46
CA LEU A 302 -25.89 -6.29 9.03
C LEU A 302 -24.81 -5.31 8.52
N ALA A 303 -24.56 -4.18 9.19
CA ALA A 303 -23.78 -3.06 8.64
C ALA A 303 -22.31 -3.38 8.31
N TYR A 304 -21.73 -4.42 8.90
CA TYR A 304 -20.33 -4.80 8.70
C TYR A 304 -20.15 -6.20 8.09
N ASP A 305 -21.23 -6.83 7.62
CA ASP A 305 -21.15 -8.14 6.99
C ASP A 305 -20.26 -8.11 5.74
N ASN A 306 -19.39 -9.10 5.61
CA ASN A 306 -18.54 -9.29 4.44
C ASN A 306 -18.81 -10.60 3.68
N VAL A 307 -19.49 -11.56 4.30
CA VAL A 307 -19.86 -12.84 3.68
C VAL A 307 -21.36 -13.14 3.81
N ASP A 308 -21.90 -13.93 2.88
CA ASP A 308 -23.32 -14.34 2.86
C ASP A 308 -23.60 -15.65 3.64
N ALA A 309 -22.56 -16.44 3.90
CA ALA A 309 -22.61 -17.66 4.68
C ALA A 309 -21.28 -17.90 5.39
N LEU A 310 -21.32 -18.68 6.47
CA LEU A 310 -20.10 -19.18 7.12
C LEU A 310 -19.55 -20.38 6.32
N PRO A 311 -18.22 -20.49 6.16
CA PRO A 311 -17.58 -21.68 5.62
C PRO A 311 -18.08 -22.96 6.29
N LEU A 312 -18.51 -23.92 5.47
CA LEU A 312 -18.89 -25.25 5.95
C LEU A 312 -17.64 -26.07 6.25
N THR A 313 -17.76 -27.00 7.21
CA THR A 313 -16.81 -28.10 7.34
C THR A 313 -16.72 -28.82 6.00
N THR A 314 -15.50 -29.14 5.56
CA THR A 314 -15.15 -29.71 4.25
C THR A 314 -15.29 -28.80 3.02
N ALA A 315 -15.60 -27.50 3.19
CA ALA A 315 -15.56 -26.55 2.08
C ALA A 315 -14.15 -26.46 1.48
N ALA A 316 -14.04 -26.56 0.16
CA ALA A 316 -12.76 -26.54 -0.54
C ALA A 316 -12.13 -25.14 -0.54
N LEU A 317 -10.83 -25.07 -0.30
CA LEU A 317 -10.03 -23.87 -0.48
C LEU A 317 -9.37 -23.90 -1.85
N THR A 318 -9.37 -22.77 -2.55
CA THR A 318 -8.68 -22.61 -3.84
C THR A 318 -7.71 -21.44 -3.75
N PHE A 319 -6.41 -21.74 -3.82
CA PHE A 319 -5.34 -20.75 -3.82
C PHE A 319 -5.08 -20.21 -5.22
N VAL A 320 -4.73 -18.92 -5.29
CA VAL A 320 -4.43 -18.23 -6.54
C VAL A 320 -2.93 -18.32 -6.85
N GLY A 321 -2.60 -18.73 -8.08
CA GLY A 321 -1.23 -18.86 -8.55
C GLY A 321 -0.69 -20.29 -8.50
N THR A 322 0.43 -20.52 -9.18
CA THR A 322 1.13 -21.80 -9.18
C THR A 322 2.15 -21.82 -8.06
N ALA A 323 2.27 -22.96 -7.38
CA ALA A 323 3.17 -23.13 -6.24
C ALA A 323 4.61 -22.67 -6.51
N SER A 324 5.23 -22.08 -5.48
CA SER A 324 6.61 -21.60 -5.49
C SER A 324 6.97 -20.69 -6.67
N THR A 325 6.00 -19.98 -7.25
CA THR A 325 6.21 -19.10 -8.41
C THR A 325 6.05 -17.64 -8.01
N ALA A 326 6.93 -16.79 -8.54
CA ALA A 326 6.96 -15.36 -8.24
C ALA A 326 6.22 -14.53 -9.29
N TYR A 327 5.20 -13.78 -8.88
CA TYR A 327 4.37 -12.96 -9.76
C TYR A 327 4.40 -11.49 -9.37
N PRO A 328 4.56 -10.55 -10.32
CA PRO A 328 4.49 -9.12 -10.02
C PRO A 328 3.10 -8.72 -9.50
N GLN A 329 3.07 -7.82 -8.50
CA GLN A 329 1.85 -7.39 -7.82
C GLN A 329 1.61 -5.91 -8.05
N ASN A 330 1.04 -5.58 -9.21
CA ASN A 330 0.61 -4.22 -9.50
C ASN A 330 -0.56 -3.83 -8.59
N LEU A 331 -0.71 -2.54 -8.26
CA LEU A 331 -1.70 -2.08 -7.31
C LEU A 331 -2.68 -1.11 -7.96
N VAL A 332 -3.98 -1.36 -7.79
CA VAL A 332 -5.05 -0.46 -8.20
C VAL A 332 -5.87 -0.11 -6.97
N PHE A 333 -5.84 1.14 -6.52
CA PHE A 333 -6.40 1.53 -5.23
C PHE A 333 -7.03 2.92 -5.21
N HIS A 334 -7.90 3.14 -4.24
CA HIS A 334 -8.32 4.48 -3.84
C HIS A 334 -7.35 5.02 -2.77
N PRO A 335 -7.02 6.34 -2.73
CA PRO A 335 -6.05 6.92 -1.80
C PRO A 335 -6.23 6.54 -0.33
N ASN A 336 -7.48 6.38 0.10
CA ASN A 336 -7.84 5.95 1.46
C ASN A 336 -7.50 4.47 1.79
N ALA A 337 -7.03 3.66 0.83
CA ALA A 337 -6.65 2.26 1.08
C ALA A 337 -5.40 2.16 1.96
N PHE A 338 -4.42 3.03 1.72
CA PHE A 338 -3.14 3.09 2.42
C PHE A 338 -2.95 4.44 3.08
N ALA A 339 -2.17 4.46 4.16
CA ALA A 339 -1.80 5.68 4.84
C ALA A 339 -0.29 5.79 5.03
N LEU A 340 0.21 6.99 4.80
CA LEU A 340 1.56 7.42 5.13
C LEU A 340 1.46 8.51 6.19
N VAL A 341 2.15 8.31 7.32
CA VAL A 341 2.22 9.30 8.39
C VAL A 341 3.69 9.63 8.63
N THR A 342 4.01 10.92 8.64
CA THR A 342 5.35 11.40 9.00
C THR A 342 5.27 12.31 10.22
N VAL A 343 6.34 12.30 11.03
CA VAL A 343 6.43 13.17 12.22
C VAL A 343 7.72 13.96 12.15
N PRO A 344 7.65 15.28 12.45
CA PRO A 344 8.83 16.11 12.54
C PRO A 344 9.76 15.61 13.65
N ILE A 345 10.96 15.15 13.29
CA ILE A 345 11.97 14.72 14.27
C ILE A 345 12.47 15.94 15.07
N GLU A 346 12.74 15.75 16.37
CA GLU A 346 13.35 16.78 17.20
C GLU A 346 14.74 17.19 16.68
N MET A 347 15.08 18.47 16.77
CA MET A 347 16.39 18.96 16.37
C MET A 347 17.37 18.77 17.54
N PRO A 348 18.55 18.16 17.32
CA PRO A 348 19.58 18.10 18.35
C PRO A 348 19.97 19.50 18.82
N SER A 349 20.28 19.67 20.10
CA SER A 349 20.78 20.95 20.59
C SER A 349 22.18 21.24 20.02
N ASN A 350 22.45 22.51 19.71
CA ASN A 350 23.77 23.00 19.35
C ASN A 350 24.37 22.48 18.02
N VAL A 351 23.51 22.10 17.06
CA VAL A 351 23.92 21.68 15.71
C VAL A 351 23.40 22.65 14.64
N TRP A 352 24.11 22.71 13.51
CA TRP A 352 23.63 23.44 12.34
C TRP A 352 22.61 22.56 11.61
N GLY A 353 21.32 22.87 11.77
CA GLY A 353 20.26 22.05 11.20
C GLY A 353 18.98 22.84 10.99
N ALA A 354 18.11 22.28 10.16
CA ALA A 354 16.76 22.77 9.97
C ALA A 354 15.82 21.60 9.77
N ARG A 355 14.55 21.88 9.99
CA ARG A 355 13.44 20.97 9.74
C ARG A 355 12.43 21.69 8.90
N GLU A 356 11.95 21.02 7.86
CA GLU A 356 10.86 21.49 7.04
C GLU A 356 9.75 20.45 7.00
N THR A 357 8.51 20.94 6.93
CA THR A 357 7.31 20.13 6.93
C THR A 357 6.36 20.70 5.89
N ASP A 358 5.93 19.86 4.96
CA ASP A 358 4.86 20.17 4.02
C ASP A 358 3.54 19.79 4.69
N SER A 359 2.71 20.78 5.02
CA SER A 359 1.42 20.57 5.66
C SER A 359 0.38 19.95 4.72
N ASP A 360 0.50 20.20 3.42
CA ASP A 360 -0.46 19.76 2.41
C ASP A 360 -0.21 18.29 2.04
N MET A 361 1.07 17.91 1.92
CA MET A 361 1.45 16.51 1.70
C MET A 361 1.66 15.73 3.01
N GLY A 362 1.75 16.39 4.17
CA GLY A 362 1.94 15.73 5.46
C GLY A 362 3.31 15.03 5.61
N LEU A 363 4.35 15.58 4.96
CA LEU A 363 5.71 15.04 4.92
C LEU A 363 6.66 15.96 5.70
N SER A 364 7.63 15.39 6.42
CA SER A 364 8.65 16.18 7.10
C SER A 364 10.04 15.61 6.89
N ILE A 365 11.00 16.49 6.63
CA ILE A 365 12.42 16.15 6.50
C ILE A 365 13.24 17.02 7.45
N ARG A 366 14.30 16.43 8.01
CA ARG A 366 15.30 17.12 8.84
C ARG A 366 16.66 17.06 8.17
N VAL A 367 17.38 18.18 8.21
CA VAL A 367 18.78 18.31 7.79
C VAL A 367 19.61 18.63 9.03
N VAL A 368 20.70 17.91 9.25
CA VAL A 368 21.69 18.22 10.30
C VAL A 368 23.08 18.17 9.70
N LYS A 369 23.93 19.11 10.11
CA LYS A 369 25.35 19.19 9.79
C LYS A 369 26.18 19.31 11.07
N GLN A 370 27.27 18.55 11.14
CA GLN A 370 28.23 18.61 12.23
C GLN A 370 29.65 18.37 11.72
N TYR A 371 30.63 19.03 12.33
CA TYR A 371 32.05 18.83 12.04
C TYR A 371 32.64 17.76 12.95
N ASP A 372 33.38 16.82 12.37
CA ASP A 372 34.18 15.82 13.06
C ASP A 372 35.66 16.27 13.09
N ILE A 373 36.16 16.50 14.30
CA ILE A 373 37.52 16.97 14.56
C ILE A 373 38.55 15.88 14.33
N ASP A 374 38.19 14.62 14.57
CA ASP A 374 39.13 13.50 14.49
C ASP A 374 39.44 13.15 13.03
N ALA A 375 38.45 13.29 12.15
CA ALA A 375 38.56 13.01 10.72
C ALA A 375 38.80 14.25 9.84
N ASP A 376 38.65 15.48 10.37
CA ASP A 376 38.66 16.74 9.59
C ASP A 376 37.61 16.74 8.46
N GLU A 377 36.37 16.34 8.82
CA GLU A 377 35.25 16.17 7.89
C GLU A 377 33.98 16.91 8.35
N GLU A 378 33.25 17.50 7.40
CA GLU A 378 31.88 17.97 7.63
C GLU A 378 30.87 16.88 7.25
N ILE A 379 30.16 16.36 8.25
CA ILE A 379 29.14 15.32 8.09
C ILE A 379 27.76 15.97 7.95
N ILE A 380 27.02 15.61 6.91
CA ILE A 380 25.67 16.09 6.62
C ILE A 380 24.71 14.91 6.53
N ARG A 381 23.54 15.04 7.15
CA ARG A 381 22.51 14.00 7.19
C ARG A 381 21.13 14.56 6.87
N LEU A 382 20.39 13.84 6.04
CA LEU A 382 18.96 13.98 5.82
C LEU A 382 18.24 12.84 6.54
N ASP A 383 17.22 13.16 7.34
CA ASP A 383 16.41 12.17 8.06
C ASP A 383 14.92 12.37 7.78
N ILE A 384 14.20 11.25 7.66
CA ILE A 384 12.74 11.17 7.66
C ILE A 384 12.27 10.11 8.65
N LEU A 385 11.22 10.42 9.41
CA LEU A 385 10.55 9.49 10.31
C LEU A 385 9.13 9.26 9.81
N TYR A 386 8.82 8.02 9.44
CA TYR A 386 7.52 7.68 8.86
C TYR A 386 6.99 6.33 9.34
N GLY A 387 5.70 6.12 9.13
CA GLY A 387 5.01 4.86 9.28
C GLY A 387 4.01 4.66 8.15
N THR A 388 3.93 3.43 7.65
CA THR A 388 3.00 3.03 6.59
C THR A 388 1.98 2.03 7.14
N LYS A 389 0.73 2.13 6.69
CA LYS A 389 -0.33 1.20 7.12
C LYS A 389 -1.45 1.06 6.10
N THR A 390 -1.93 -0.17 5.90
CA THR A 390 -3.18 -0.45 5.20
C THR A 390 -4.38 -0.07 6.08
N LEU A 391 -5.18 0.91 5.65
CA LEU A 391 -6.40 1.34 6.36
C LEU A 391 -7.60 0.51 5.95
N TYR A 392 -7.83 0.42 4.64
CA TYR A 392 -8.98 -0.23 4.02
C TYR A 392 -8.50 -1.15 2.90
N PRO A 393 -8.15 -2.41 3.22
CA PRO A 393 -7.70 -3.37 2.22
C PRO A 393 -8.78 -3.64 1.15
N GLU A 394 -10.06 -3.42 1.47
CA GLU A 394 -11.17 -3.55 0.50
C GLU A 394 -11.10 -2.53 -0.66
N LEU A 395 -10.43 -1.38 -0.45
CA LEU A 395 -10.32 -0.30 -1.43
C LEU A 395 -9.10 -0.44 -2.36
N CYS A 396 -8.45 -1.60 -2.36
CA CYS A 396 -7.29 -1.91 -3.19
C CYS A 396 -7.50 -3.25 -3.90
N VAL A 397 -6.95 -3.39 -5.10
CA VAL A 397 -6.93 -4.61 -5.90
C VAL A 397 -5.50 -4.86 -6.35
N ARG A 398 -5.04 -6.10 -6.16
CA ARG A 398 -3.80 -6.61 -6.73
C ARG A 398 -4.04 -7.04 -8.17
N LEU A 399 -3.38 -6.37 -9.09
CA LEU A 399 -3.36 -6.74 -10.49
C LEU A 399 -2.16 -7.68 -10.75
N TRP A 400 -2.48 -8.95 -10.96
CA TRP A 400 -1.48 -9.98 -11.27
C TRP A 400 -0.95 -9.82 -12.68
N GLY A 401 0.35 -10.09 -12.86
CA GLY A 401 1.00 -10.12 -14.17
C GLY A 401 1.90 -11.30 -14.42
#